data_AF-A0A6P0N734-F1
#
_entry.id   AF-A0A6P0N734-F1
#
_cell.length_a   1.000
_cell.length_b   1.000
_cell.length_c   1.000
_cell.angle_alpha   90.00
_cell.angle_beta   90.00
_cell.angle_gamma   90.00
#
_symmetry.space_group_name_H-M   'P 1'
#
loop_
_entity.id
_entity.type
_entity.pdbx_description
1 polymer ?
#
loop_
_entity_poly.entity_id
_entity_poly.type
_entity_poly.pdbx_seq_one_letter_code
_entity_poly.pdbx_strand_id
1 'polypeptide(L)'
;MQGFVKKKVLLIEDNAGWHRSQKVNVPEGMTVEYLPAYSPELQPAERLWCLVDEPLVNQYFETIDESDAAREQGVSPMSDCIKTWNKLWFIVVIFSLK
;
A
#
# COMPACT_ATOMS: atom_id res chain seq x y z
N MET A 1 -6.52 25.29 -1.38
CA MET A 1 -7.10 23.92 -1.36
C MET A 1 -8.14 23.78 -2.48
N GLN A 2 -7.71 23.78 -3.75
CA GLN A 2 -8.59 23.65 -4.92
C GLN A 2 -7.81 22.84 -5.96
N GLY A 3 -8.04 21.54 -6.04
CA GLY A 3 -7.30 20.67 -6.97
C GLY A 3 -7.88 19.25 -7.09
N PHE A 4 -8.61 18.78 -6.09
CA PHE A 4 -9.20 17.44 -6.09
C PHE A 4 -10.61 17.34 -6.70
N VAL A 5 -11.29 18.47 -6.97
CA VAL A 5 -12.71 18.52 -7.37
C VAL A 5 -13.02 17.80 -8.71
N LYS A 6 -12.01 17.34 -9.47
CA LYS A 6 -12.21 16.64 -10.76
C LYS A 6 -11.89 15.14 -10.76
N LYS A 7 -11.34 14.57 -9.69
CA LYS A 7 -10.95 13.14 -9.66
C LYS A 7 -11.67 12.43 -8.53
N LYS A 8 -12.44 11.40 -8.90
CA LYS A 8 -12.98 10.45 -7.93
C LYS A 8 -11.92 9.39 -7.63
N VAL A 9 -11.63 9.17 -6.36
CA VAL A 9 -10.69 8.14 -5.91
C VAL A 9 -11.49 7.02 -5.27
N LEU A 10 -11.28 5.78 -5.72
CA LEU A 10 -11.78 4.58 -5.07
C LEU A 10 -10.61 3.93 -4.33
N LEU A 11 -10.73 3.80 -3.02
CA LEU A 11 -9.81 3.08 -2.17
C LEU A 11 -10.42 1.71 -1.83
N ILE A 12 -9.68 0.64 -2.08
CA ILE A 12 -10.09 -0.73 -1.76
C ILE A 12 -9.18 -1.23 -0.64
N GLU A 13 -9.75 -1.61 0.50
CA GLU A 13 -9.01 -2.08 1.68
C GLU A 13 -9.49 -3.45 2.17
N ASP A 14 -8.67 -4.10 2.99
CA ASP A 14 -9.08 -5.29 3.74
C ASP A 14 -9.97 -4.92 4.94
N ASN A 15 -10.43 -5.93 5.69
CA ASN A 15 -11.35 -5.74 6.81
C ASN A 15 -10.63 -5.55 8.17
N ALA A 16 -9.38 -5.10 8.23
CA ALA A 16 -8.72 -4.89 9.53
C ALA A 16 -9.49 -3.88 10.39
N GLY A 17 -9.51 -4.10 11.70
CA GLY A 17 -10.40 -3.37 12.63
C GLY A 17 -10.21 -1.86 12.61
N TRP A 18 -9.00 -1.37 12.31
CA TRP A 18 -8.72 0.07 12.21
C TRP A 18 -9.27 0.71 10.93
N HIS A 19 -9.43 -0.02 9.82
CA HIS A 19 -10.01 0.51 8.58
C HIS A 19 -11.49 0.86 8.75
N ARG A 20 -12.21 0.09 9.57
CA ARG A 20 -13.66 0.28 9.82
C ARG A 20 -13.99 1.11 11.06
N SER A 21 -12.98 1.74 11.66
CA SER A 21 -13.18 2.59 12.84
C SER A 21 -13.98 3.84 12.47
N GLN A 22 -14.94 4.22 13.32
CA GLN A 22 -15.69 5.48 13.18
C GLN A 22 -14.80 6.73 13.31
N LYS A 23 -13.55 6.57 13.73
CA LYS A 23 -12.56 7.66 13.79
C LYS A 23 -11.89 7.91 12.43
N VAL A 24 -12.09 7.06 11.43
CA VAL A 24 -11.56 7.24 10.08
C VAL A 24 -12.40 8.29 9.35
N ASN A 25 -11.76 9.38 8.93
CA ASN A 25 -12.41 10.44 8.18
C ASN A 25 -12.03 10.37 6.69
N VAL A 26 -13.00 10.05 5.84
CA VAL A 26 -12.81 9.94 4.38
C VAL A 26 -12.89 11.34 3.75
N PRO A 27 -11.86 11.81 3.03
CA PRO A 27 -11.89 13.12 2.36
C PRO A 27 -12.95 13.20 1.25
N GLU A 28 -13.41 14.42 0.95
CA GLU A 28 -14.33 14.65 -0.16
C GLU A 28 -13.71 14.21 -1.51
N GLY A 29 -14.48 13.47 -2.30
CA GLY A 29 -14.03 12.90 -3.59
C GLY A 29 -13.36 11.53 -3.48
N MET A 30 -13.26 10.96 -2.28
CA MET A 30 -12.81 9.59 -2.05
C MET A 30 -13.97 8.68 -1.60
N THR A 31 -14.00 7.47 -2.12
CA THR A 31 -14.90 6.39 -1.69
C THR A 31 -14.04 5.22 -1.23
N VAL A 32 -14.43 4.60 -0.12
CA VAL A 32 -13.75 3.41 0.43
C VAL A 32 -14.67 2.21 0.25
N GLU A 33 -14.15 1.13 -0.31
CA GLU A 33 -14.81 -0.16 -0.45
C GLU A 33 -13.95 -1.24 0.22
N TYR A 34 -14.61 -2.29 0.72
CA TYR A 34 -13.94 -3.36 1.45
C TYR A 34 -13.97 -4.66 0.66
N LEU A 35 -12.85 -5.38 0.66
CA LEU A 35 -12.78 -6.72 0.10
C LEU A 35 -13.63 -7.71 0.91
N PRO A 36 -14.06 -8.83 0.31
CA PRO A 36 -14.57 -9.96 1.06
C PRO A 36 -13.59 -10.41 2.15
N ALA A 37 -14.12 -10.92 3.27
CA ALA A 37 -13.29 -11.40 4.36
C ALA A 37 -12.39 -12.56 3.87
N TYR A 38 -11.12 -12.53 4.29
CA TYR A 38 -10.13 -13.57 3.99
C TYR A 38 -9.83 -13.77 2.50
N SER A 39 -9.89 -12.71 1.68
CA SER A 39 -9.57 -12.72 0.25
C SER A 39 -8.27 -11.95 -0.10
N PRO A 40 -7.09 -12.35 0.40
CA PRO A 40 -5.82 -11.68 0.08
C PRO A 40 -5.50 -11.71 -1.43
N GLU A 41 -5.94 -12.73 -2.16
CA GLU A 41 -5.74 -12.85 -3.61
C GLU A 41 -6.33 -11.70 -4.43
N LEU A 42 -7.31 -10.99 -3.86
CA LEU A 42 -7.95 -9.83 -4.49
C LEU A 42 -7.21 -8.52 -4.21
N GLN A 43 -6.29 -8.49 -3.24
CA GLN A 43 -5.52 -7.31 -2.87
C GLN A 43 -4.25 -7.22 -3.72
N PRO A 44 -4.12 -6.24 -4.64
CA PRO A 44 -2.94 -6.14 -5.52
C PRO A 44 -1.63 -5.97 -4.74
N ALA A 45 -1.68 -5.36 -3.55
CA ALA A 45 -0.53 -5.21 -2.67
C ALA A 45 0.07 -6.54 -2.22
N GLU A 46 -0.72 -7.62 -2.12
CA GLU A 46 -0.19 -8.94 -1.73
C GLU A 46 0.83 -9.49 -2.74
N ARG A 47 0.72 -9.08 -4.00
CA ARG A 47 1.67 -9.47 -5.06
C ARG A 47 3.03 -8.78 -4.93
N LEU A 48 3.10 -7.74 -4.11
CA LEU A 48 4.29 -6.92 -3.94
C LEU A 48 5.18 -7.42 -2.79
N TRP A 49 4.67 -8.31 -1.93
CA TRP A 49 5.41 -8.80 -0.77
C TRP A 49 6.74 -9.47 -1.15
N CYS A 50 6.79 -10.22 -2.25
CA CYS A 50 8.06 -10.82 -2.70
C CYS A 50 9.16 -9.75 -2.90
N LEU A 51 8.83 -8.59 -3.45
CA LEU A 51 9.80 -7.52 -3.69
C LEU A 51 10.32 -6.88 -2.39
N VAL A 52 9.52 -6.97 -1.32
CA VAL A 52 9.85 -6.42 0.00
C VAL A 52 10.57 -7.46 0.85
N ASP A 53 10.19 -8.73 0.76
CA ASP A 53 10.69 -9.82 1.58
C ASP A 53 11.99 -10.44 1.04
N GLU A 54 12.15 -10.55 -0.28
CA GLU A 54 13.36 -11.11 -0.90
C GLU A 54 14.66 -10.41 -0.48
N PRO A 55 14.73 -9.07 -0.35
CA PRO A 55 15.93 -8.38 0.16
C PRO A 55 16.23 -8.66 1.63
N LEU A 56 15.24 -9.11 2.40
CA LEU A 56 15.35 -9.28 3.86
C LEU A 56 15.57 -10.73 4.28
N VAL A 57 15.13 -11.68 3.46
CA VAL A 57 15.15 -13.09 3.83
C VAL A 57 16.58 -13.56 4.12
N ASN A 58 16.76 -14.15 5.29
CA ASN A 58 18.04 -14.66 5.79
C ASN A 58 19.16 -13.60 5.91
N GLN A 59 18.81 -12.32 6.03
CA GLN A 59 19.77 -11.25 6.32
C GLN A 59 19.75 -10.90 7.81
N TYR A 60 20.90 -10.49 8.34
CA TYR A 60 21.03 -9.90 9.66
C TYR A 60 21.28 -8.41 9.51
N PHE A 61 20.58 -7.61 10.31
CA PHE A 61 20.71 -6.15 10.35
C PHE A 61 21.02 -5.74 11.80
N GLU A 62 22.00 -4.86 11.98
CA GLU A 62 22.36 -4.35 13.30
C GLU A 62 21.39 -3.25 13.74
N THR A 63 20.80 -2.53 12.78
CA THR A 63 19.88 -1.43 13.03
C THR A 63 18.62 -1.52 12.17
N ILE A 64 17.56 -0.85 12.61
CA ILE A 64 16.32 -0.75 11.84
C ILE A 64 16.57 -0.01 10.53
N ASP A 65 17.38 1.05 10.55
CA ASP A 65 17.72 1.86 9.37
C ASP A 65 18.35 1.02 8.24
N GLU A 66 19.19 0.04 8.58
CA GLU A 66 19.76 -0.90 7.61
C GLU A 66 18.69 -1.80 6.98
N SER A 67 17.74 -2.28 7.78
CA SER A 67 16.63 -3.10 7.27
C SER A 67 15.68 -2.28 6.38
N ASP A 68 15.43 -1.02 6.73
CA ASP A 68 14.60 -0.11 5.94
C ASP A 68 15.28 0.23 4.61
N ALA A 69 16.60 0.47 4.62
CA ALA A 69 17.36 0.69 3.40
C ALA A 69 17.35 -0.54 2.48
N ALA A 70 17.40 -1.76 3.03
CA ALA A 70 17.27 -2.99 2.26
C ALA A 70 15.86 -3.15 1.64
N ARG A 71 14.81 -2.81 2.40
CA ARG A 71 13.42 -2.76 1.88
C ARG A 71 13.29 -1.77 0.73
N GLU A 72 13.83 -0.56 0.90
CA GLU A 72 13.76 0.50 -0.11
C GLU A 72 14.44 0.09 -1.42
N GLN A 73 15.60 -0.59 -1.34
CA GLN A 73 16.28 -1.14 -2.51
C GLN A 73 15.41 -2.16 -3.27
N GLY A 74 14.76 -3.08 -2.55
CA GLY A 74 13.87 -4.09 -3.13
C GLY A 74 12.65 -3.51 -3.85
N VAL A 75 12.09 -2.40 -3.35
CA VAL A 75 10.95 -1.72 -3.98
C VAL A 75 11.36 -0.71 -5.07
N SER A 76 12.65 -0.41 -5.24
CA SER A 76 13.12 0.53 -6.26
C SER A 76 12.67 0.19 -7.69
N PRO A 77 12.69 -1.09 -8.15
CA PRO A 77 12.22 -1.43 -9.50
C PRO A 77 10.71 -1.21 -9.66
N MET A 78 9.96 -1.30 -8.56
CA MET A 78 8.52 -1.04 -8.54
C MET A 78 8.22 0.45 -8.71
N SER A 79 9.07 1.35 -8.21
CA SER A 79 8.88 2.79 -8.38
C SER A 79 8.89 3.19 -9.87
N ASP A 80 9.69 2.50 -10.68
CA ASP A 80 9.79 2.75 -12.12
C ASP A 80 8.62 2.11 -12.89
N CYS A 81 8.16 0.92 -12.47
CA CYS A 81 6.91 0.35 -12.96
C CYS A 81 5.70 1.26 -12.63
N ILE A 82 5.60 1.78 -11.41
CA ILE A 82 4.50 2.68 -11.00
C ILE A 82 4.53 4.01 -11.78
N LYS A 83 5.71 4.56 -12.08
CA LYS A 83 5.83 5.79 -12.89
C LYS A 83 5.40 5.59 -14.35
N THR A 84 5.54 4.37 -14.87
CA THR A 84 5.20 4.04 -16.27
C THR A 84 3.69 3.76 -16.46
N TRP A 85 2.97 3.47 -15.36
CA TRP A 85 1.52 3.29 -15.36
C TRP A 85 0.82 4.58 -14.91
N ASN A 86 0.00 5.13 -15.81
CA ASN A 86 -0.55 6.48 -15.72
C ASN A 86 -1.39 6.73 -14.45
N LYS A 87 -0.84 7.48 -13.47
CA LYS A 87 -1.50 8.31 -12.42
C LYS A 87 -2.77 7.80 -11.71
N LEU A 88 -2.90 6.50 -11.51
CA LEU A 88 -3.65 5.90 -10.40
C LEU A 88 -2.68 4.85 -9.86
N TRP A 89 -2.18 4.91 -8.62
CA TRP A 89 -2.80 4.26 -7.46
C TRP A 89 -1.89 4.51 -6.23
N PHE A 90 -1.79 5.74 -5.75
CA PHE A 90 -0.84 6.09 -4.68
C PHE A 90 -1.32 5.75 -3.24
N ILE A 91 -2.34 4.91 -3.06
CA ILE A 91 -2.90 4.63 -1.72
C ILE A 91 -3.22 3.13 -1.58
N VAL A 92 -2.25 2.23 -1.71
CA VAL A 92 -2.47 0.83 -1.27
C VAL A 92 -1.34 0.31 -0.37
N VAL A 93 -0.20 1.01 -0.24
CA VAL A 93 1.00 0.37 0.35
C VAL A 93 1.19 0.62 1.86
N ILE A 94 0.41 1.46 2.54
CA ILE A 94 0.77 1.86 3.92
C ILE A 94 0.10 1.04 5.05
N PHE A 95 -0.96 0.25 4.82
CA PHE A 95 -1.77 -0.25 5.95
C PHE A 95 -1.97 -1.77 6.07
N SER A 96 -1.19 -2.59 5.38
CA SER A 96 -1.23 -4.05 5.59
C SER A 96 0.09 -4.54 6.20
N LEU A 97 0.47 -4.00 7.35
CA LEU A 97 1.44 -4.67 8.21
C LEU A 97 0.68 -5.76 8.97
N LYS A 98 0.92 -7.03 8.61
CA LYS A 98 0.75 -8.14 9.55
C LYS A 98 1.88 -8.11 10.58
#